data_AF-A0A1F6NXG5-F1
#
_entry.id   AF-A0A1F6NXG5-F1
#
_cell.length_a   1.000
_cell.length_b   1.000
_cell.length_c   1.000
_cell.angle_alpha   90.00
_cell.angle_beta   90.00
_cell.angle_gamma   90.00
#
_symmetry.space_group_name_H-M   'P 1'
#
loop_
_entity.id
_entity.type
_entity.pdbx_description
1 polymer ?
#
loop_
_entity_poly.entity_id
_entity_poly.type
_entity_poly.pdbx_seq_one_letter_code
_entity_poly.pdbx_strand_id
1 'polypeptide(L)'
;MPLHFKYKADKKYFADKLTGGDEKLLGSKYCDYFDFRSSAIKRQEYNLLKPKLLQILLKRSGGICEICKITKGQQIDHIIPVASNQLSKSLRKMRPMMQNGKLKKVPSESYGSNHIKNLQLACQKCNRKKWYKF
;
A
#
# COMPACT_ATOMS: atom_id res chain seq x y z
N MET A 1 -4.96 17.73 -1.56
CA MET A 1 -4.47 17.65 -2.96
C MET A 1 -5.35 16.68 -3.74
N PRO A 2 -5.68 16.95 -5.02
CA PRO A 2 -6.42 16.01 -5.84
C PRO A 2 -5.63 14.71 -6.08
N LEU A 3 -6.31 13.57 -6.05
CA LEU A 3 -5.71 12.26 -6.32
C LEU A 3 -5.60 12.04 -7.83
N HIS A 4 -4.36 11.92 -8.32
CA HIS A 4 -4.05 11.74 -9.75
C HIS A 4 -3.88 10.27 -10.11
N PHE A 5 -4.99 9.53 -10.15
CA PHE A 5 -4.96 8.16 -10.66
C PHE A 5 -4.75 8.14 -12.18
N LYS A 6 -3.79 7.31 -12.63
CA LYS A 6 -3.57 7.07 -14.06
C LYS A 6 -4.79 6.42 -14.73
N TYR A 7 -5.46 5.51 -14.03
CA TYR A 7 -6.64 4.81 -14.54
C TYR A 7 -7.86 5.07 -13.64
N LYS A 8 -9.00 5.43 -14.24
CA LYS A 8 -10.27 5.62 -13.53
C LYS A 8 -10.72 4.37 -12.76
N ALA A 9 -10.46 3.19 -13.32
CA ALA A 9 -10.79 1.91 -12.67
C ALA A 9 -10.05 1.72 -11.34
N ASP A 10 -8.81 2.22 -11.21
CA ASP A 10 -8.07 2.12 -9.95
C ASP A 10 -8.67 3.06 -8.91
N LYS A 11 -9.02 4.30 -9.30
CA LYS A 11 -9.73 5.25 -8.42
C LYS A 11 -11.00 4.62 -7.87
N LYS A 12 -11.84 4.05 -8.76
CA LYS A 12 -13.08 3.38 -8.38
C LYS A 12 -12.82 2.21 -7.43
N TYR A 13 -11.85 1.35 -7.74
CA TYR A 13 -11.48 0.24 -6.87
C TYR A 13 -11.11 0.71 -5.45
N PHE A 14 -10.31 1.77 -5.33
CA PHE A 14 -9.94 2.30 -4.01
C PHE A 14 -11.10 2.99 -3.30
N ALA A 15 -11.98 3.69 -4.03
CA ALA A 15 -13.20 4.27 -3.47
C ALA A 15 -14.13 3.17 -2.92
N ASP A 16 -14.38 2.11 -3.69
CA ASP A 16 -15.17 0.97 -3.27
C ASP A 16 -14.54 0.31 -2.02
N LYS A 17 -13.23 0.09 -2.03
CA LYS A 17 -12.52 -0.63 -0.98
C LYS A 17 -12.36 0.14 0.34
N LEU A 18 -12.11 1.46 0.28
CA LEU A 18 -11.78 2.27 1.46
C LEU A 18 -12.97 3.09 1.97
N THR A 19 -13.94 3.38 1.10
CA THR A 19 -15.03 4.33 1.38
C THR A 19 -16.41 3.81 0.99
N GLY A 20 -16.54 2.56 0.52
CA GLY A 20 -17.82 2.01 0.07
C GLY A 20 -18.36 2.68 -1.21
N GLY A 21 -17.48 3.26 -2.03
CA GLY A 21 -17.81 3.89 -3.31
C GLY A 21 -17.79 5.42 -3.30
N ASP A 22 -17.61 6.07 -2.15
CA ASP A 22 -17.57 7.54 -2.06
C ASP A 22 -16.21 8.12 -2.50
N GLU A 23 -16.14 8.54 -3.78
CA GLU A 23 -14.94 9.17 -4.33
C GLU A 23 -14.56 10.52 -3.69
N LYS A 24 -15.52 11.26 -3.13
CA LYS A 24 -15.23 12.54 -2.45
C LYS A 24 -14.54 12.25 -1.11
N LEU A 25 -15.05 11.27 -0.36
CA LEU A 25 -14.45 10.83 0.89
C LEU A 25 -13.05 10.23 0.66
N LEU A 26 -12.83 9.52 -0.44
CA LEU A 26 -11.51 9.03 -0.82
C LEU A 26 -10.51 10.19 -0.97
N GLY A 27 -10.92 11.24 -1.68
CA GLY A 27 -10.10 12.43 -1.93
C GLY A 27 -9.84 13.29 -0.69
N SER A 28 -10.75 13.31 0.29
CA SER A 28 -10.60 14.14 1.50
C SER A 28 -9.92 13.39 2.65
N LYS A 29 -10.40 12.19 2.99
CA LYS A 29 -9.95 11.44 4.18
C LYS A 29 -8.71 10.58 3.92
N TYR A 30 -8.59 10.05 2.70
CA TYR A 30 -7.55 9.10 2.34
C TYR A 30 -6.48 9.68 1.42
N CYS A 31 -6.46 11.00 1.16
CA CYS A 31 -5.47 11.61 0.28
C CYS A 31 -4.03 11.26 0.68
N ASP A 32 -3.75 11.27 1.99
CA ASP A 32 -2.42 10.99 2.53
C ASP A 32 -2.00 9.52 2.37
N TYR A 33 -2.91 8.63 1.99
CA TYR A 33 -2.58 7.22 1.75
C TYR A 33 -1.90 7.00 0.40
N PHE A 34 -2.01 7.99 -0.50
CA PHE A 34 -1.54 7.89 -1.88
C PHE A 34 -0.32 8.76 -2.13
N ASP A 35 0.59 8.21 -2.93
CA ASP A 35 1.76 8.87 -3.49
C ASP A 35 2.07 8.19 -4.83
N PHE A 36 1.79 8.91 -5.92
CA PHE A 36 1.92 8.42 -7.28
C PHE A 36 3.34 8.56 -7.85
N ARG A 37 4.31 9.03 -7.05
CA ARG A 37 5.72 9.05 -7.43
C ARG A 37 6.27 7.63 -7.61
N SER A 38 7.44 7.53 -8.23
CA SER A 38 8.08 6.24 -8.49
C SER A 38 8.31 5.46 -7.19
N SER A 39 8.12 4.13 -7.25
CA SER A 39 8.33 3.27 -6.07
C SER A 39 9.79 3.25 -5.60
N ALA A 40 10.75 3.57 -6.48
CA ALA A 40 12.17 3.67 -6.14
C ALA A 40 12.41 4.83 -5.15
N ILE A 41 11.89 6.03 -5.46
CA ILE A 41 12.00 7.21 -4.59
C ILE A 41 11.37 6.91 -3.23
N LYS A 42 10.15 6.38 -3.22
CA LYS A 42 9.44 6.04 -1.99
C LYS A 42 10.17 5.01 -1.13
N ARG A 43 10.85 4.03 -1.74
CA ARG A 43 11.65 3.05 -0.99
C ARG A 43 12.89 3.66 -0.36
N GLN A 44 13.57 4.56 -1.07
CA GLN A 44 14.71 5.29 -0.52
C GLN A 44 14.28 6.13 0.69
N GLU A 45 13.23 6.94 0.55
CA GLU A 45 12.66 7.74 1.64
C GLU A 45 12.22 6.87 2.82
N TYR A 46 11.52 5.76 2.54
CA TYR A 46 11.07 4.83 3.57
C TYR A 46 12.24 4.27 4.37
N ASN A 47 13.32 3.84 3.72
CA ASN A 47 14.47 3.26 4.41
C ASN A 47 15.12 4.25 5.38
N LEU A 48 15.18 5.53 5.02
CA LEU A 48 15.68 6.60 5.89
C LEU A 48 14.74 6.87 7.07
N LEU A 49 13.42 6.86 6.83
CA LEU A 49 12.40 7.16 7.83
C LEU A 49 12.03 5.97 8.73
N LYS A 50 12.37 4.74 8.32
CA LYS A 50 11.90 3.49 8.93
C LYS A 50 12.13 3.40 10.45
N PRO A 51 13.30 3.73 11.02
CA PRO A 51 13.49 3.66 12.48
C PRO A 51 12.55 4.58 13.23
N LYS A 52 12.39 5.82 12.75
CA LYS A 52 11.49 6.83 13.33
C LYS A 52 10.03 6.41 13.22
N LEU A 53 9.62 5.95 12.04
CA LEU A 53 8.25 5.47 11.81
C LEU A 53 7.91 4.27 12.69
N LEU A 54 8.86 3.34 12.88
CA LEU A 54 8.66 2.18 13.75
C LEU A 54 8.43 2.61 15.20
N GLN A 55 9.24 3.54 15.71
CA GLN A 55 9.05 4.07 17.07
C GLN A 55 7.70 4.76 17.22
N ILE A 56 7.25 5.56 16.24
CA ILE A 56 5.94 6.21 16.26
C ILE A 56 4.83 5.16 16.32
N LEU A 57 4.90 4.11 15.49
CA LEU A 57 3.89 3.06 15.44
C LEU A 57 3.87 2.20 16.70
N LEU A 58 5.04 1.88 17.27
CA LEU A 58 5.15 1.18 18.54
C LEU A 58 4.48 1.97 19.66
N LYS A 59 4.73 3.28 19.74
CA LYS A 59 4.07 4.18 20.71
C LYS A 59 2.56 4.24 20.47
N ARG A 60 2.11 4.37 19.21
CA ARG A 60 0.69 4.47 18.84
C ARG A 60 -0.11 3.22 19.20
N SER A 61 0.46 2.03 18.98
CA SER A 61 -0.27 0.77 19.18
C SER A 61 0.11 0.02 20.48
N GLY A 62 0.97 0.60 21.32
CA GLY A 62 1.49 -0.07 22.52
C GLY A 62 2.30 -1.33 22.22
N GLY A 63 2.95 -1.40 21.05
CA GLY A 63 3.68 -2.59 20.61
C GLY A 63 2.79 -3.76 20.16
N ILE A 64 1.48 -3.57 20.07
CA ILE A 64 0.53 -4.60 19.70
C ILE A 64 0.30 -4.57 18.17
N CYS A 65 0.25 -5.75 17.54
CA CYS A 65 -0.15 -5.91 16.15
C CYS A 65 -1.58 -5.38 15.96
N GLU A 66 -1.76 -4.38 15.09
CA GLU A 66 -3.06 -3.73 14.89
C GLU A 66 -4.11 -4.67 14.30
N ILE A 67 -3.68 -5.77 13.65
CA ILE A 67 -4.54 -6.74 12.95
C ILE A 67 -4.97 -7.89 13.87
N CYS A 68 -4.02 -8.58 14.53
CA CYS A 68 -4.30 -9.80 15.29
C CYS A 68 -4.02 -9.68 16.80
N LYS A 69 -3.70 -8.48 17.27
CA LYS A 69 -3.47 -8.14 18.68
C LYS A 69 -2.34 -8.90 19.41
N ILE A 70 -1.41 -9.50 18.67
CA ILE A 70 -0.21 -10.17 19.20
C ILE A 70 0.96 -9.18 19.39
N THR A 71 1.79 -9.39 20.41
CA THR A 71 2.93 -8.53 20.83
C THR A 71 4.32 -9.00 20.37
N LYS A 72 4.40 -10.01 19.49
CA LYS A 72 5.68 -10.54 18.96
C LYS A 72 5.92 -10.23 17.48
N GLY A 73 7.16 -9.84 17.14
CA GLY A 73 7.64 -9.70 15.76
C GLY A 73 7.05 -8.50 15.02
N GLN A 74 6.98 -7.34 15.67
CA GLN A 74 6.39 -6.09 15.20
C GLN A 74 7.22 -5.52 14.06
N GLN A 75 6.54 -5.11 13.01
CA GLN A 75 7.12 -4.38 11.90
C GLN A 75 6.10 -3.44 11.28
N ILE A 76 6.59 -2.49 10.51
CA ILE A 76 5.76 -1.59 9.72
C ILE A 76 5.18 -2.35 8.54
N ASP A 77 3.89 -2.16 8.30
CA ASP A 77 3.18 -2.66 7.13
C ASP A 77 2.34 -1.54 6.51
N HIS A 78 2.37 -1.42 5.18
CA HIS A 78 1.64 -0.40 4.43
C HIS A 78 0.20 -0.84 4.17
N ILE A 79 -0.79 -0.01 4.47
CA ILE A 79 -2.21 -0.27 4.18
C ILE A 79 -2.41 -0.44 2.69
N ILE A 80 -2.06 0.59 1.92
CA ILE A 80 -1.94 0.54 0.47
C ILE A 80 -0.47 0.25 0.16
N PRO A 81 -0.14 -0.85 -0.55
CA PRO A 81 1.23 -1.16 -0.92
C PRO A 81 1.87 -0.03 -1.72
N VAL A 82 3.16 0.23 -1.45
CA VAL A 82 3.97 1.22 -2.20
C VAL A 82 3.88 0.99 -3.71
N ALA A 83 3.95 -0.29 -4.12
CA ALA A 83 3.70 -0.71 -5.48
C ALA A 83 3.00 -2.08 -5.51
N SER A 84 2.06 -2.25 -6.45
CA SER A 84 1.39 -3.53 -6.70
C SER A 84 0.99 -3.65 -8.17
N ASN A 85 1.07 -4.88 -8.71
CA ASN A 85 0.51 -5.22 -10.02
C ASN A 85 -0.85 -5.93 -9.92
N GLN A 86 -1.43 -6.00 -8.73
CA GLN A 86 -2.68 -6.69 -8.48
C GLN A 86 -3.83 -6.11 -9.32
N LEU A 87 -4.01 -4.79 -9.30
CA LEU A 87 -5.06 -4.12 -10.08
C LEU A 87 -4.86 -4.29 -11.59
N SER A 88 -3.61 -4.30 -12.05
CA SER A 88 -3.29 -4.58 -13.45
C SER A 88 -3.66 -6.01 -13.86
N LYS A 89 -3.49 -6.98 -12.96
CA LYS A 89 -3.90 -8.37 -13.21
C LYS A 89 -5.41 -8.56 -13.10
N SER A 90 -6.06 -7.97 -12.09
CA SER A 90 -7.47 -8.21 -11.79
C SER A 90 -8.41 -7.37 -12.65
N LEU A 91 -8.18 -6.05 -12.72
CA LEU A 91 -9.07 -5.12 -13.44
C LEU A 91 -8.79 -5.12 -14.94
N ARG A 92 -7.51 -5.22 -15.32
CA ARG A 92 -7.07 -5.15 -16.73
C ARG A 92 -6.76 -6.51 -17.35
N LYS A 93 -6.91 -7.60 -16.59
CA LYS A 93 -6.63 -8.97 -17.03
C LYS A 93 -5.22 -9.15 -17.62
N MET A 94 -4.26 -8.30 -17.22
CA MET A 94 -2.89 -8.37 -17.74
C MET A 94 -2.21 -9.65 -17.27
N ARG A 95 -1.53 -10.32 -18.19
CA ARG A 95 -0.74 -11.53 -17.92
C ARG A 95 0.74 -11.25 -18.17
N PRO A 96 1.66 -11.96 -17.51
CA PRO A 96 3.06 -11.96 -17.89
C PRO A 96 3.22 -12.30 -19.38
N MET A 97 4.13 -11.63 -20.07
CA MET A 97 4.35 -11.84 -21.51
C MET A 97 5.79 -12.30 -21.75
N MET A 98 5.99 -13.15 -22.76
CA MET A 98 7.33 -13.51 -23.23
C MET A 98 7.90 -12.34 -24.04
N GLN A 99 9.06 -11.84 -23.63
CA GLN A 99 9.84 -10.86 -24.38
C GLN A 99 11.28 -11.37 -24.50
N ASN A 100 11.77 -11.55 -25.73
CA ASN A 100 13.12 -12.07 -26.01
C ASN A 100 13.42 -13.40 -25.28
N GLY A 101 12.47 -14.35 -25.33
CA GLY A 101 12.61 -15.64 -24.66
C GLY A 101 12.52 -15.61 -23.13
N LYS A 102 12.24 -14.45 -22.51
CA LYS A 102 12.14 -14.29 -21.06
C LYS A 102 10.74 -13.86 -20.63
N LEU A 103 10.26 -14.44 -19.53
CA LEU A 103 8.97 -14.07 -18.95
C LEU A 103 9.06 -12.69 -18.28
N LYS A 104 8.41 -11.70 -18.88
CA LYS A 104 8.32 -10.34 -18.35
C LYS A 104 7.14 -10.23 -17.38
N LYS A 105 7.42 -9.74 -16.17
CA LYS A 105 6.41 -9.50 -15.13
C LYS A 105 5.45 -8.38 -15.57
N VAL A 106 4.19 -8.50 -15.16
CA VAL A 106 3.21 -7.42 -15.30
C VAL A 106 3.71 -6.17 -14.55
N PRO A 107 3.74 -5.00 -15.21
CA PRO A 107 4.15 -3.74 -14.58
C PRO A 107 3.39 -3.48 -13.27
N SER A 108 4.13 -3.03 -12.26
CA SER A 108 3.54 -2.63 -10.99
C SER A 108 3.22 -1.14 -11.04
N GLU A 109 2.05 -0.78 -10.53
CA GLU A 109 1.63 0.61 -10.37
C GLU A 109 1.98 1.06 -8.96
N SER A 110 2.27 2.35 -8.81
CA SER A 110 2.77 2.96 -7.58
C SER A 110 1.63 3.74 -6.91
N TYR A 111 1.16 3.28 -5.74
CA TYR A 111 0.01 3.90 -5.06
C TYR A 111 0.34 4.35 -3.65
N GLY A 112 0.77 3.45 -2.76
CA GLY A 112 0.88 3.75 -1.33
C GLY A 112 1.95 4.78 -0.99
N SER A 113 1.64 5.69 -0.07
CA SER A 113 2.58 6.65 0.52
C SER A 113 3.33 6.07 1.72
N ASN A 114 4.37 6.76 2.16
CA ASN A 114 5.04 6.50 3.45
C ASN A 114 4.44 7.31 4.61
N HIS A 115 3.28 7.95 4.41
CA HIS A 115 2.64 8.74 5.44
C HIS A 115 2.14 7.85 6.57
N ILE A 116 2.21 8.32 7.82
CA ILE A 116 1.87 7.53 9.02
C ILE A 116 0.45 6.96 8.99
N LYS A 117 -0.49 7.63 8.31
CA LYS A 117 -1.87 7.14 8.12
C LYS A 117 -1.94 5.88 7.25
N ASN A 118 -1.03 5.74 6.29
CA ASN A 118 -0.92 4.54 5.44
C ASN A 118 -0.11 3.42 6.11
N LEU A 119 0.40 3.62 7.33
CA LEU A 119 1.24 2.65 8.00
C LEU A 119 0.52 2.10 9.22
N GLN A 120 0.76 0.82 9.49
CA GLN A 120 0.28 0.15 10.69
C GLN A 120 1.36 -0.78 11.24
N LEU A 121 1.29 -1.05 12.54
CA LEU A 121 2.12 -2.07 13.17
C LEU A 121 1.51 -3.44 12.95
N ALA A 122 2.26 -4.35 12.33
CA ALA A 122 1.83 -5.72 12.08
C ALA A 122 2.87 -6.72 12.59
N CYS A 123 2.43 -7.89 13.05
CA CYS A 123 3.35 -8.98 13.35
C CYS A 123 3.88 -9.63 12.05
N GLN A 124 4.98 -10.37 12.14
CA GLN A 124 5.56 -11.12 11.02
C GLN A 124 4.58 -12.06 10.29
N LYS A 125 3.65 -12.68 11.01
CA LYS A 125 2.64 -13.56 10.40
C LYS A 125 1.65 -12.75 9.56
N CYS A 126 1.14 -11.65 10.10
CA CYS A 126 0.20 -10.79 9.39
C CYS A 126 0.84 -10.09 8.20
N ASN A 127 2.03 -9.51 8.37
CA ASN A 127 2.71 -8.82 7.27
C ASN A 127 3.04 -9.76 6.10
N ARG A 128 3.36 -11.03 6.36
CA ARG A 128 3.60 -12.02 5.31
C ARG A 128 2.34 -12.41 4.56
N LYS A 129 1.23 -12.63 5.27
CA LYS A 129 0.03 -13.14 4.63
C LYS A 129 -0.54 -12.16 3.62
N LYS A 130 -0.48 -10.83 3.87
CA LYS A 130 -1.07 -9.74 3.07
C LYS A 130 -2.50 -9.96 2.54
N TRP A 131 -3.19 -11.05 2.89
CA TRP A 131 -4.52 -11.47 2.46
C TRP A 131 -5.63 -10.44 2.73
N TYR A 132 -5.43 -9.57 3.73
CA TYR A 132 -6.33 -8.45 4.04
C TYR A 132 -6.01 -7.18 3.22
N LYS A 133 -5.02 -7.22 2.32
CA LYS A 133 -4.50 -6.07 1.58
C LYS A 133 -4.25 -6.39 0.11
N PHE A 134 -5.08 -5.75 -0.70
CA PHE A 134 -4.84 -5.27 -2.05
C PHE A 134 -4.35 -6.25 -3.09
#